data_AF-A0AA97B3D8-F1
#
_entry.id   AF-A0AA97B3D8-F1
#
_cell.length_a   1.000
_cell.length_b   1.000
_cell.length_c   1.000
_cell.angle_alpha   90.00
_cell.angle_beta   90.00
_cell.angle_gamma   90.00
#
_symmetry.space_group_name_H-M   'P 1'
#
loop_
_entity.id
_entity.type
_entity.pdbx_description
1 polymer ?
#
loop_
_entity_poly.entity_id
_entity_poly.type
_entity_poly.pdbx_seq_one_letter_code
_entity_poly.pdbx_strand_id
1 'polypeptide(L)'
;MKAKQKAQRRGTGPTRSKAAAPEEQERTYEEFCKKLRTQLAKADQDDMRARYETGRLVLEEMRKSKYGLEVVKRAAKAVRRDVDTLYDYKRVAQAWIPEEFEALVRRNGEANTPLSFNHLVVLAKVKQSARRTELVEQAFRDKPTVKELKRLVKAVPTGKEPSLQVVSELSEQAWGR
;
A
#
# COMPACT_ATOMS: atom_id res chain seq x y z
N MET A 1 42.43 -4.50 -50.40
CA MET A 1 41.10 -4.96 -50.87
C MET A 1 40.13 -4.95 -49.70
N LYS A 2 38.98 -4.29 -49.86
CA LYS A 2 37.98 -4.01 -48.81
C LYS A 2 36.88 -5.09 -48.86
N ALA A 3 36.46 -5.62 -47.70
CA ALA A 3 35.16 -6.29 -47.57
C ALA A 3 34.53 -5.93 -46.21
N LYS A 4 33.55 -5.02 -46.25
CA LYS A 4 32.68 -4.67 -45.13
C LYS A 4 31.51 -5.66 -45.10
N GLN A 5 31.30 -6.36 -43.98
CA GLN A 5 30.03 -7.05 -43.71
C GLN A 5 29.34 -6.33 -42.53
N LYS A 6 28.31 -5.56 -42.86
CA LYS A 6 27.43 -4.85 -41.92
C LYS A 6 26.16 -5.70 -41.78
N ALA A 7 26.09 -6.52 -40.75
CA ALA A 7 24.92 -7.35 -40.47
C ALA A 7 23.80 -6.48 -39.89
N GLN A 8 22.79 -6.24 -40.73
CA GLN A 8 21.61 -5.44 -40.46
C GLN A 8 20.59 -6.30 -39.69
N ARG A 9 20.64 -6.28 -38.36
CA ARG A 9 19.61 -6.89 -37.51
C ARG A 9 18.37 -5.98 -37.56
N ARG A 10 17.40 -6.34 -38.41
CA ARG A 10 16.06 -5.76 -38.43
C ARG A 10 15.35 -6.16 -37.14
N GLY A 11 15.38 -5.28 -36.14
CA GLY A 11 14.55 -5.41 -34.95
C GLY A 11 13.08 -5.34 -35.36
N THR A 12 12.35 -6.41 -35.08
CA THR A 12 10.90 -6.46 -35.05
C THR A 12 10.40 -5.31 -34.17
N GLY A 13 9.79 -4.31 -34.80
CA GLY A 13 9.27 -3.14 -34.10
C GLY A 13 8.20 -3.56 -33.07
N PRO A 14 8.02 -2.79 -31.99
CA PRO A 14 7.05 -3.10 -30.95
C PRO A 14 5.65 -3.14 -31.57
N THR A 15 5.02 -4.31 -31.48
CA THR A 15 3.60 -4.51 -31.77
C THR A 15 2.81 -3.51 -30.94
N ARG A 16 2.19 -2.54 -31.64
CA ARG A 16 1.33 -1.51 -31.06
C ARG A 16 0.12 -2.21 -30.44
N SER A 17 0.18 -2.54 -29.15
CA SER A 17 -0.93 -3.12 -28.41
C SER A 17 -2.19 -2.30 -28.67
N LYS A 18 -3.21 -2.96 -29.22
CA LYS A 18 -4.51 -2.40 -29.59
C LYS A 18 -5.14 -1.81 -28.33
N ALA A 19 -5.11 -0.48 -28.20
CA ALA A 19 -5.72 0.20 -27.06
C ALA A 19 -7.20 -0.18 -26.98
N ALA A 20 -7.67 -0.63 -25.81
CA ALA A 20 -9.09 -0.91 -25.57
C ALA A 20 -9.93 0.31 -25.96
N ALA A 21 -11.12 0.04 -26.51
CA ALA A 21 -12.03 1.09 -26.98
C ALA A 21 -12.35 2.07 -25.83
N PRO A 22 -12.41 3.39 -26.08
CA PRO A 22 -12.64 4.40 -25.04
C PRO A 22 -13.86 4.11 -24.14
N GLU A 23 -14.93 3.54 -24.71
CA GLU A 23 -16.17 3.21 -24.00
C GLU A 23 -16.02 2.11 -22.95
N GLU A 24 -15.19 1.09 -23.23
CA GLU A 24 -14.93 0.00 -22.29
C GLU A 24 -14.15 0.49 -21.07
N GLN A 25 -13.20 1.42 -21.30
CA GLN A 25 -12.42 2.04 -20.24
C GLN A 25 -13.28 2.91 -19.32
N GLU A 26 -14.26 3.63 -19.88
CA GLU A 26 -15.16 4.46 -19.09
C GLU A 26 -16.08 3.59 -18.20
N ARG A 27 -16.61 2.49 -18.74
CA ARG A 27 -17.38 1.51 -17.94
C ARG A 27 -16.57 0.92 -16.79
N THR A 28 -15.34 0.47 -17.05
CA THR A 28 -14.48 -0.06 -15.98
C THR A 28 -14.19 0.97 -14.88
N TYR A 29 -14.01 2.24 -15.25
CA TYR A 29 -13.80 3.33 -14.31
C TYR A 29 -15.06 3.65 -13.47
N GLU A 30 -16.25 3.61 -14.07
CA GLU A 30 -17.52 3.78 -13.35
C GLU A 30 -17.75 2.65 -12.34
N GLU A 31 -17.48 1.40 -12.72
CA GLU A 31 -17.55 0.25 -11.83
C GLU A 31 -16.57 0.38 -10.67
N PHE A 32 -15.34 0.83 -10.94
CA PHE A 32 -14.36 1.14 -9.90
C PHE A 32 -14.89 2.20 -8.92
N CYS A 33 -15.41 3.32 -9.43
CA CYS A 33 -15.99 4.37 -8.58
C CYS A 33 -17.17 3.85 -7.75
N LYS A 34 -18.03 2.99 -8.32
CA LYS A 34 -19.15 2.36 -7.60
C LYS A 34 -18.65 1.48 -6.45
N LYS A 35 -17.69 0.58 -6.71
CA LYS A 35 -17.06 -0.28 -5.69
C LYS A 35 -16.41 0.56 -4.59
N LEU A 36 -15.69 1.62 -4.98
CA LEU A 36 -15.01 2.51 -4.05
C LEU A 36 -16.00 3.22 -3.11
N ARG A 37 -17.13 3.73 -3.63
CA ARG A 37 -18.19 4.34 -2.78
C ARG A 37 -18.75 3.35 -1.77
N THR A 38 -19.03 2.11 -2.19
CA THR A 38 -19.55 1.07 -1.30
C THR A 38 -18.56 0.75 -0.18
N GLN A 39 -17.26 0.67 -0.46
CA GLN A 39 -16.27 0.40 0.57
C GLN A 39 -16.03 1.60 1.49
N LEU A 40 -16.03 2.82 0.95
CA LEU A 40 -15.91 4.04 1.76
C LEU A 40 -17.06 4.18 2.76
N ALA A 41 -18.29 3.85 2.37
CA ALA A 41 -19.43 3.87 3.30
C ALA A 41 -19.23 2.92 4.50
N LYS A 42 -18.55 1.78 4.31
CA LYS A 42 -18.18 0.88 5.40
C LYS A 42 -16.99 1.43 6.21
N ALA A 43 -16.00 2.02 5.54
CA ALA A 43 -14.82 2.60 6.17
C ALA A 43 -15.11 3.79 7.09
N ASP A 44 -16.22 4.49 6.84
CA ASP A 44 -16.72 5.59 7.69
C ASP A 44 -17.28 5.09 9.03
N GLN A 45 -17.65 3.80 9.14
CA GLN A 45 -18.10 3.17 10.38
C GLN A 45 -16.92 2.67 11.25
N ASP A 46 -15.75 3.31 11.12
CA ASP A 46 -14.50 2.93 11.76
C ASP A 46 -14.02 1.49 11.51
N ASP A 47 -14.48 0.86 10.43
CA ASP A 47 -14.04 -0.48 10.03
C ASP A 47 -12.65 -0.43 9.38
N MET A 48 -11.64 -0.91 10.11
CA MET A 48 -10.25 -1.02 9.62
C MET A 48 -10.14 -1.90 8.37
N ARG A 49 -10.93 -2.96 8.25
CA ARG A 49 -10.90 -3.86 7.08
C ARG A 49 -11.44 -3.15 5.85
N ALA A 50 -12.52 -2.41 6.00
CA ALA A 50 -13.07 -1.61 4.90
C ALA A 50 -12.06 -0.56 4.39
N ARG A 51 -11.31 0.08 5.29
CA ARG A 51 -10.22 1.02 4.92
C ARG A 51 -9.09 0.32 4.17
N TYR A 52 -8.67 -0.87 4.63
CA TYR A 52 -7.67 -1.68 3.95
C TYR A 52 -8.12 -2.13 2.56
N GLU A 53 -9.34 -2.66 2.42
CA GLU A 53 -9.91 -3.07 1.14
C GLU A 53 -10.10 -1.89 0.18
N THR A 54 -10.48 -0.72 0.68
CA THR A 54 -10.48 0.52 -0.10
C THR A 54 -9.08 0.80 -0.65
N GLY A 55 -8.04 0.66 0.19
CA GLY A 55 -6.64 0.80 -0.22
C GLY A 55 -6.22 -0.22 -1.29
N ARG A 56 -6.67 -1.47 -1.18
CA ARG A 56 -6.41 -2.53 -2.17
C ARG A 56 -7.04 -2.21 -3.51
N LEU A 57 -8.31 -1.79 -3.53
CA LEU A 57 -9.00 -1.38 -4.76
C LEU A 57 -8.25 -0.24 -5.46
N VAL A 58 -7.83 0.78 -4.70
CA VAL A 58 -7.05 1.89 -5.25
C VAL A 58 -5.70 1.40 -5.82
N LEU A 59 -5.00 0.52 -5.10
CA LEU A 59 -3.71 -0.04 -5.54
C LEU A 59 -3.86 -0.88 -6.81
N GLU A 60 -4.90 -1.70 -6.89
CA GLU A 60 -5.21 -2.54 -8.05
C GLU A 60 -5.56 -1.69 -9.28
N GLU A 61 -6.45 -0.71 -9.11
CA GLU A 61 -6.85 0.18 -10.19
C GLU A 61 -5.65 0.99 -10.73
N MET A 62 -4.78 1.49 -9.85
CA MET A 62 -3.55 2.16 -10.26
C MET A 62 -2.62 1.28 -11.11
N ARG A 63 -2.60 -0.04 -10.89
CA ARG A 63 -1.78 -1.00 -11.66
C ARG A 63 -2.40 -1.33 -13.02
N LYS A 64 -3.73 -1.40 -13.10
CA LYS A 64 -4.47 -1.72 -14.33
C LYS A 64 -4.64 -0.52 -15.25
N SER A 65 -4.86 0.65 -14.66
CA SER A 65 -5.22 1.85 -15.38
C SER A 65 -4.01 2.47 -16.09
N LYS A 66 -4.20 2.80 -17.37
CA LYS A 66 -3.22 3.60 -18.15
C LYS A 66 -2.97 5.00 -17.56
N TYR A 67 -3.86 5.47 -16.69
CA TYR A 67 -3.79 6.79 -16.06
C TYR A 67 -2.92 6.82 -14.79
N GLY A 68 -2.48 5.66 -14.28
CA GLY A 68 -1.58 5.57 -13.13
C GLY A 68 -2.07 6.37 -11.92
N LEU A 69 -1.30 7.37 -11.49
CA LEU A 69 -1.64 8.20 -10.32
C LEU A 69 -2.88 9.10 -10.53
N GLU A 70 -3.16 9.51 -11.76
CA GLU A 70 -4.28 10.42 -12.06
C GLU A 70 -5.64 9.75 -11.86
N VAL A 71 -5.71 8.41 -11.92
CA VAL A 71 -6.95 7.67 -11.65
C VAL A 71 -7.46 7.91 -10.22
N VAL A 72 -6.54 8.05 -9.26
CA VAL A 72 -6.87 8.27 -7.85
C VAL A 72 -7.46 9.65 -7.63
N LYS A 73 -6.89 10.69 -8.26
CA LYS A 73 -7.41 12.06 -8.19
C LYS A 73 -8.80 12.17 -8.79
N ARG A 74 -9.01 11.55 -9.95
CA ARG A 74 -10.34 11.51 -10.60
C ARG A 74 -11.36 10.78 -9.73
N ALA A 75 -10.98 9.63 -9.17
CA ALA A 75 -11.86 8.84 -8.32
C ALA A 75 -12.19 9.56 -7.02
N ALA A 76 -11.21 10.20 -6.36
CA ALA A 76 -11.41 11.03 -5.17
C ALA A 76 -12.50 12.09 -5.39
N LYS A 77 -12.41 12.83 -6.51
CA LYS A 77 -13.45 13.79 -6.92
C LYS A 77 -14.81 13.11 -7.15
N ALA A 78 -14.83 11.99 -7.85
CA ALA A 78 -16.06 11.26 -8.20
C ALA A 78 -16.78 10.63 -6.98
N VAL A 79 -16.04 10.31 -5.92
CA VAL A 79 -16.59 9.75 -4.67
C VAL A 79 -16.66 10.78 -3.53
N ARG A 80 -16.33 12.05 -3.81
CA ARG A 80 -16.31 13.17 -2.85
C ARG A 80 -15.48 12.87 -1.60
N ARG A 81 -14.30 12.29 -1.80
CA ARG A 81 -13.31 12.08 -0.74
C ARG A 81 -12.03 12.82 -1.02
N ASP A 82 -11.32 13.10 0.06
CA ASP A 82 -9.98 13.65 -0.01
C ASP A 82 -9.02 12.63 -0.66
N VAL A 83 -8.12 13.14 -1.51
CA VAL A 83 -7.18 12.31 -2.27
C VAL A 83 -6.10 11.74 -1.36
N ASP A 84 -5.67 12.50 -0.34
CA ASP A 84 -4.63 12.05 0.59
C ASP A 84 -5.14 10.86 1.42
N THR A 85 -6.42 10.87 1.80
CA THR A 85 -7.08 9.73 2.45
C THR A 85 -6.97 8.45 1.61
N LEU A 86 -7.28 8.51 0.30
CA LEU A 86 -7.16 7.34 -0.58
C LEU A 86 -5.71 6.87 -0.72
N TYR A 87 -4.75 7.80 -0.77
CA TYR A 87 -3.32 7.44 -0.80
C TYR A 87 -2.83 6.84 0.51
N ASP A 88 -3.33 7.30 1.65
CA ASP A 88 -3.02 6.73 2.96
C ASP A 88 -3.55 5.30 3.07
N TYR A 89 -4.79 5.04 2.64
CA TYR A 89 -5.36 3.70 2.60
C TYR A 89 -4.57 2.78 1.67
N LYS A 90 -4.25 3.26 0.46
CA LYS A 90 -3.41 2.55 -0.51
C LYS A 90 -2.02 2.24 0.06
N ARG A 91 -1.44 3.13 0.85
CA ARG A 91 -0.11 2.92 1.45
C ARG A 91 -0.14 1.78 2.46
N VAL A 92 -1.18 1.69 3.29
CA VAL A 92 -1.39 0.55 4.21
C VAL A 92 -1.53 -0.75 3.41
N ALA A 93 -2.41 -0.77 2.39
CA ALA A 93 -2.61 -1.94 1.54
C ALA A 93 -1.35 -2.38 0.75
N GLN A 94 -0.44 -1.45 0.50
CA GLN A 94 0.84 -1.74 -0.13
C GLN A 94 1.88 -2.28 0.86
N ALA A 95 1.78 -1.92 2.15
CA ALA A 95 2.77 -2.23 3.17
C ALA A 95 2.58 -3.62 3.80
N TRP A 96 1.37 -4.18 3.73
CA TRP A 96 1.02 -5.49 4.27
C TRP A 96 0.12 -6.27 3.31
N ILE A 97 0.41 -7.56 3.14
CA ILE A 97 -0.50 -8.49 2.46
C ILE A 97 -1.75 -8.76 3.34
N PRO A 98 -2.86 -9.30 2.79
CA PRO A 98 -4.09 -9.50 3.56
C PRO A 98 -3.91 -10.28 4.85
N GLU A 99 -3.08 -11.33 4.79
CA GLU A 99 -2.82 -12.22 5.91
C GLU A 99 -2.07 -11.48 7.03
N GLU A 100 -1.08 -10.67 6.67
CA GLU A 100 -0.33 -9.82 7.61
C GLU A 100 -1.24 -8.75 8.23
N PHE A 101 -2.09 -8.11 7.41
CA PHE A 101 -3.02 -7.09 7.89
C PHE A 101 -4.05 -7.68 8.86
N GLU A 102 -4.62 -8.85 8.55
CA GLU A 102 -5.55 -9.53 9.45
C GLU A 102 -4.89 -9.91 10.78
N ALA A 103 -3.64 -10.38 10.75
CA ALA A 103 -2.89 -10.64 11.98
C ALA A 103 -2.71 -9.36 12.81
N LEU A 104 -2.39 -8.22 12.19
CA LEU A 104 -2.28 -6.93 12.88
C LEU A 104 -3.60 -6.47 13.50
N VAL A 105 -4.72 -6.67 12.81
CA VAL A 105 -6.05 -6.28 13.31
C VAL A 105 -6.51 -7.17 14.45
N ARG A 106 -6.20 -8.48 14.41
CA ARG A 106 -6.55 -9.44 15.47
C ARG A 106 -5.63 -9.35 16.67
N ARG A 107 -4.40 -8.87 16.47
CA ARG A 107 -3.42 -8.74 17.53
C ARG A 107 -3.84 -7.63 18.49
N ASN A 108 -4.10 -8.04 19.71
CA ASN A 108 -4.27 -7.13 20.83
C ASN A 108 -2.94 -7.05 21.59
N GLY A 109 -2.49 -5.83 21.91
CA GLY A 109 -1.31 -5.67 22.78
C GLY A 109 -1.59 -6.11 24.22
N GLU A 110 -0.59 -6.03 25.10
CA GLU A 110 -0.70 -6.45 26.51
C GLU A 110 -1.82 -5.76 27.32
N ALA A 111 -2.29 -4.58 26.89
CA ALA A 111 -3.46 -3.90 27.49
C ALA A 111 -4.74 -4.06 26.66
N ASN A 112 -4.82 -5.12 25.86
CA ASN A 112 -5.94 -5.45 24.99
C ASN A 112 -6.38 -4.33 24.02
N THR A 113 -5.47 -3.38 23.72
CA THR A 113 -5.75 -2.24 22.85
C THR A 113 -5.10 -2.46 21.49
N PRO A 114 -5.86 -2.55 20.39
CA PRO A 114 -5.31 -2.72 19.05
C PRO A 114 -4.74 -1.40 18.53
N LEU A 115 -3.79 -1.48 17.59
CA LEU A 115 -3.33 -0.31 16.85
C LEU A 115 -4.44 0.21 15.94
N SER A 116 -4.84 1.47 16.10
CA SER A 116 -5.80 2.08 15.18
C SER A 116 -5.25 2.21 13.75
N PHE A 117 -6.12 2.36 12.76
CA PHE A 117 -5.74 2.52 11.36
C PHE A 117 -4.74 3.69 11.13
N ASN A 118 -4.84 4.76 11.91
CA ASN A 118 -3.92 5.90 11.81
C ASN A 118 -2.49 5.56 12.27
N HIS A 119 -2.32 4.61 13.20
CA HIS A 119 -0.99 4.08 13.52
C HIS A 119 -0.43 3.33 12.31
N LEU A 120 -1.24 2.49 11.68
CA LEU A 120 -0.84 1.74 10.49
C LEU A 120 -0.46 2.67 9.32
N VAL A 121 -1.20 3.76 9.11
CA VAL A 121 -0.85 4.78 8.10
C VAL A 121 0.53 5.39 8.35
N VAL A 122 0.88 5.67 9.60
CA VAL A 122 2.20 6.21 9.97
C VAL A 122 3.29 5.17 9.73
N LEU A 123 3.07 3.93 10.18
CA LEU A 123 4.00 2.82 10.00
C LEU A 123 4.23 2.46 8.53
N ALA A 124 3.19 2.55 7.70
CA ALA A 124 3.26 2.29 6.25
C ALA A 124 4.14 3.31 5.49
N LYS A 125 4.50 4.45 6.11
CA LYS A 125 5.46 5.41 5.53
C LYS A 125 6.91 4.92 5.62
N VAL A 126 7.20 3.91 6.43
CA VAL A 126 8.51 3.30 6.57
C VAL A 126 8.77 2.32 5.42
N LYS A 127 9.68 2.69 4.51
CA LYS A 127 9.97 1.92 3.27
C LYS A 127 10.59 0.55 3.55
N GLN A 128 11.54 0.48 4.49
CA GLN A 128 12.23 -0.76 4.83
C GLN A 128 11.32 -1.69 5.63
N SER A 129 11.11 -2.91 5.14
CA SER A 129 10.16 -3.85 5.75
C SER A 129 10.57 -4.27 7.16
N ALA A 130 11.84 -4.64 7.36
CA ALA A 130 12.36 -5.02 8.68
C ALA A 130 12.15 -3.92 9.72
N ARG A 131 12.49 -2.67 9.37
CA ARG A 131 12.28 -1.53 10.28
C ARG A 131 10.81 -1.26 10.56
N ARG A 132 9.93 -1.45 9.57
CA ARG A 132 8.49 -1.32 9.78
C ARG A 132 7.99 -2.37 10.77
N THR A 133 8.45 -3.62 10.66
CA THR A 133 8.14 -4.69 11.63
C THR A 133 8.62 -4.34 13.03
N GLU A 134 9.86 -3.89 13.21
CA GLU A 134 10.37 -3.46 14.52
C GLU A 134 9.51 -2.35 15.16
N LEU A 135 9.09 -1.37 14.35
CA LEU A 135 8.24 -0.27 14.83
C LEU A 135 6.81 -0.72 15.12
N VAL A 136 6.30 -1.74 14.43
CA VAL A 136 5.01 -2.38 14.76
C VAL A 136 5.12 -3.05 16.13
N GLU A 137 6.16 -3.86 16.36
CA GLU A 137 6.39 -4.51 17.66
C GLU A 137 6.54 -3.49 18.78
N GLN A 138 7.33 -2.45 18.53
CA GLN A 138 7.50 -1.35 19.47
C GLN A 138 6.18 -0.63 19.73
N ALA A 139 5.34 -0.40 18.72
CA ALA A 139 4.05 0.26 18.89
C ALA A 139 3.06 -0.58 19.73
N PHE A 140 3.08 -1.91 19.59
CA PHE A 140 2.27 -2.80 20.44
C PHE A 140 2.75 -2.81 21.90
N ARG A 141 4.07 -2.75 22.12
CA ARG A 141 4.70 -2.73 23.45
C ARG A 141 4.48 -1.39 24.16
N ASP A 142 4.92 -0.31 23.54
CA ASP A 142 5.04 1.02 24.16
C ASP A 142 3.73 1.83 24.06
N LYS A 143 2.78 1.39 23.21
CA LYS A 143 1.48 2.03 22.97
C LYS A 143 1.58 3.55 22.71
N PRO A 144 2.47 3.99 21.81
CA PRO A 144 2.63 5.40 21.54
C PRO A 144 1.35 5.94 20.90
N THR A 145 1.01 7.18 21.23
CA THR A 145 0.02 7.94 20.45
C THR A 145 0.51 8.09 19.00
N VAL A 146 -0.42 8.34 18.07
CA VAL A 146 -0.08 8.62 16.66
C VAL A 146 0.96 9.75 16.53
N LYS A 147 0.94 10.74 17.43
CA LYS A 147 1.88 11.87 17.45
C LYS A 147 3.28 11.41 17.86
N GLU A 148 3.40 10.57 18.89
CA GLU A 148 4.66 9.99 19.34
C GLU A 148 5.23 9.03 18.28
N LEU A 149 4.38 8.18 17.70
CA LEU A 149 4.80 7.27 16.64
C LEU A 149 5.34 8.02 15.41
N LYS A 150 4.73 9.16 15.04
CA LYS A 150 5.27 10.06 14.00
C LYS A 150 6.65 10.61 14.37
N ARG A 151 6.93 10.90 15.64
CA ARG A 151 8.24 11.35 16.11
C ARG A 151 9.26 10.21 16.04
N LEU A 152 8.89 9.02 16.48
CA LEU A 152 9.73 7.81 16.40
C LEU A 152 10.13 7.50 14.95
N VAL A 153 9.17 7.51 14.01
CA VAL A 153 9.46 7.29 12.59
C VAL A 153 10.40 8.35 12.00
N LYS A 154 10.30 9.61 12.43
CA LYS A 154 11.16 10.71 11.96
C LYS A 154 12.57 10.70 12.55
N ALA A 155 12.72 10.24 13.80
CA ALA A 155 13.99 10.27 14.52
C ALA A 155 15.00 9.23 14.02
N VAL A 156 14.55 8.25 13.23
CA VAL A 156 15.42 7.18 12.72
C VAL A 156 16.08 7.64 11.42
N PRO A 157 17.42 7.83 11.38
CA PRO A 157 18.11 8.16 10.15
C PRO A 157 17.98 6.99 9.17
N THR A 158 17.48 7.27 7.96
CA THR A 158 17.18 6.31 6.88
C THR A 158 18.37 5.53 6.33
N GLY A 159 19.57 5.65 6.92
CA GLY A 159 20.82 5.07 6.42
C GLY A 159 21.51 4.10 7.37
N LYS A 160 20.98 3.81 8.56
CA LYS A 160 21.56 2.78 9.44
C LYS A 160 20.79 1.48 9.24
N GLU A 161 21.37 0.55 8.49
CA GLU A 161 20.79 -0.78 8.32
C GLU A 161 20.61 -1.42 9.70
N PRO A 162 19.40 -1.91 10.02
CA PRO A 162 19.21 -2.67 11.24
C PRO A 162 20.07 -3.94 11.16
N SER A 163 20.83 -4.21 12.22
CA SER A 163 21.63 -5.43 12.32
C SER A 163 20.72 -6.65 12.15
N LEU A 164 21.01 -7.48 11.15
CA LEU A 164 20.22 -8.65 10.73
C LEU A 164 19.86 -9.63 11.84
N GLN A 165 20.54 -9.58 12.99
CA GLN A 165 20.31 -10.47 14.13
C GLN A 165 18.92 -10.29 14.78
N VAL A 166 18.30 -9.11 14.74
CA VAL A 166 17.01 -8.85 15.42
C VAL A 166 15.80 -9.38 14.62
N VAL A 167 15.94 -9.53 13.31
CA VAL A 167 14.81 -9.85 12.41
C VAL A 167 14.47 -11.34 12.41
N SER A 168 15.47 -12.21 12.66
CA SER A 168 15.31 -13.68 12.67
C SER A 168 14.49 -14.17 13.87
N GLU A 169 14.70 -13.59 15.06
CA GLU A 169 14.01 -14.06 16.28
C GLU A 169 12.55 -13.61 16.35
N LEU A 170 12.23 -12.43 15.79
CA LEU A 170 10.88 -11.88 15.81
C LEU A 170 9.96 -12.49 14.74
N SER A 171 10.53 -12.94 13.62
CA SER A 171 9.79 -13.62 12.54
C SER A 171 9.21 -14.97 12.98
N GLU A 172 9.92 -15.72 13.83
CA GLU A 172 9.43 -17.02 14.29
C GLU A 172 8.42 -16.89 15.44
N GLN A 173 8.55 -15.87 16.30
CA GLN A 173 7.65 -15.66 17.43
C GLN A 173 6.34 -14.96 17.06
N ALA A 174 6.33 -14.08 16.05
CA ALA A 174 5.14 -13.30 15.69
C ALA A 174 4.15 -14.04 14.77
N TRP A 175 4.60 -15.10 14.08
CA TRP A 175 3.82 -15.80 13.04
C TRP A 175 3.70 -17.31 13.25
N GLY A 176 4.32 -17.85 14.29
CA GLY A 176 4.23 -19.25 14.67
C GLY A 176 3.13 -19.52 15.70
N ARG A 177 1.89 -19.73 15.23
CA ARG A 177 0.90 -20.74 15.69
C ARG A 177 -0.43 -20.56 14.98
#